data_AF-A0A2N2LWN8-F1
#
_entry.id   AF-A0A2N2LWN8-F1
#
_cell.length_a   1.000
_cell.length_b   1.000
_cell.length_c   1.000
_cell.angle_alpha   90.00
_cell.angle_beta   90.00
_cell.angle_gamma   90.00
#
_symmetry.space_group_name_H-M   'P 1'
#
loop_
_entity.id
_entity.type
_entity.pdbx_description
1 polymer ?
#
loop_
_entity_poly.entity_id
_entity_poly.type
_entity_poly.pdbx_seq_one_letter_code
_entity_poly.pdbx_strand_id
1 'polypeptide(L)'
;MPIQFQNKRFSHPDKKRDEQLLKIIRDLQEEIRSSLDPDEARRLNASLSQHLSRAKEPENREQAIRKAVERIDEYPIVRERFSENLDKSTRWYSKPASGDVVSIAGDLFDIEPGILMVCPDDPNHYQRYRRNARQKLSCPHHHHRLIPSSDQEST
;
A
#
# COMPACT_ATOMS: atom_id res chain seq x y z
N MET A 1 -21.01 9.20 19.86
CA MET A 1 -20.72 10.30 18.90
C MET A 1 -19.78 9.76 17.84
N PRO A 2 -20.12 9.79 16.54
CA PRO A 2 -19.20 9.29 15.53
C PRO A 2 -18.16 10.39 15.24
N ILE A 3 -16.89 10.09 15.52
CA ILE A 3 -15.75 10.89 15.09
C ILE A 3 -15.72 10.76 13.56
N GLN A 4 -16.03 11.85 12.85
CA GLN A 4 -15.82 11.94 11.42
C GLN A 4 -14.31 11.95 11.18
N PHE A 5 -13.73 10.78 10.85
CA PHE A 5 -12.35 10.67 10.41
C PHE A 5 -12.22 11.40 9.06
N GLN A 6 -11.76 12.64 9.10
CA GLN A 6 -11.42 13.39 7.89
C GLN A 6 -10.05 12.94 7.36
N ASN A 7 -9.95 11.70 6.88
CA ASN A 7 -8.97 11.40 5.85
C ASN A 7 -9.40 12.22 4.64
N LYS A 8 -8.79 13.40 4.46
CA LYS A 8 -9.05 14.24 3.29
C LYS A 8 -8.69 13.40 2.06
N ARG A 9 -9.69 12.94 1.33
CA ARG A 9 -9.50 12.35 0.01
C ARG A 9 -8.95 13.46 -0.88
N PHE A 10 -7.71 13.31 -1.31
CA PHE A 10 -7.03 14.31 -2.13
C PHE A 10 -7.28 13.99 -3.59
N SER A 11 -8.23 14.73 -4.19
CA SER A 11 -8.57 14.58 -5.61
C SER A 11 -7.65 15.39 -6.54
N HIS A 12 -6.60 16.06 -6.03
CA HIS A 12 -5.66 16.90 -6.80
C HIS A 12 -4.21 16.76 -6.31
N PRO A 13 -3.21 16.90 -7.22
CA PRO A 13 -1.80 16.85 -6.88
C PRO A 13 -1.39 18.03 -5.98
N ASP A 14 -1.15 17.74 -4.70
CA ASP A 14 -0.60 18.69 -3.74
C ASP A 14 0.92 18.51 -3.68
N LYS A 15 1.66 19.46 -4.28
CA LYS A 15 3.13 19.42 -4.33
C LYS A 15 3.77 19.27 -2.95
N LYS A 16 3.22 19.92 -1.93
CA LYS A 16 3.77 19.89 -0.56
C LYS A 16 3.56 18.52 0.07
N ARG A 17 2.39 17.93 -0.16
CA ARG A 17 2.08 16.56 0.25
C ARG A 17 3.00 15.55 -0.44
N ASP A 18 3.18 15.66 -1.75
CA ASP A 18 4.04 14.77 -2.52
C ASP A 18 5.49 14.84 -2.06
N GLU A 19 6.00 16.04 -1.76
CA GLU A 19 7.34 16.22 -1.20
C GLU A 19 7.49 15.57 0.18
N GLN A 20 6.46 15.67 1.03
CA GLN A 20 6.44 15.00 2.33
C GLN A 20 6.42 13.48 2.18
N LEU A 21 5.61 12.95 1.26
CA LEU A 21 5.57 11.52 0.96
C LEU A 21 6.92 11.02 0.42
N LEU A 22 7.53 11.73 -0.52
CA LEU A 22 8.85 11.38 -1.06
C LEU A 22 9.92 11.37 0.02
N LYS A 23 9.89 12.34 0.94
CA LYS A 23 10.82 12.39 2.08
C LYS A 23 10.67 11.14 2.94
N ILE A 24 9.44 10.81 3.35
CA ILE A 24 9.19 9.65 4.22
C ILE A 24 9.56 8.34 3.52
N ILE A 25 9.25 8.19 2.23
CA ILE A 25 9.62 6.99 1.47
C ILE A 25 11.15 6.83 1.41
N ARG A 26 11.91 7.94 1.26
CA ARG A 26 13.38 7.89 1.27
C ARG A 26 13.92 7.49 2.63
N ASP A 27 13.41 8.08 3.71
CA ASP A 27 13.82 7.76 5.08
C ASP A 27 13.56 6.27 5.38
N LEU A 28 12.43 5.74 4.91
CA LEU A 28 12.05 4.33 5.04
C LEU A 28 13.02 3.37 4.32
N GLN A 29 13.70 3.78 3.24
CA GLN A 29 14.63 2.90 2.50
C GLN A 29 15.82 2.44 3.36
N GLU A 30 16.25 3.26 4.31
CA GLU A 30 17.31 2.89 5.26
C GLU A 30 16.77 1.92 6.33
N GLU A 31 15.55 2.13 6.83
CA GLU A 31 14.89 1.25 7.80
C GLU A 31 14.56 -0.14 7.21
N ILE A 32 14.25 -0.21 5.91
CA ILE A 32 13.96 -1.48 5.21
C ILE A 32 15.15 -2.44 5.30
N ARG A 33 16.38 -1.93 5.29
CA ARG A 33 17.60 -2.77 5.34
C ARG A 33 17.78 -3.46 6.68
N SER A 34 17.28 -2.89 7.77
CA SER A 34 17.36 -3.46 9.12
C SER A 34 16.10 -4.25 9.52
N SER A 35 14.99 -4.08 8.79
CA SER A 35 13.69 -4.64 9.16
C SER A 35 13.25 -5.88 8.37
N LEU A 36 13.89 -6.15 7.22
CA LEU A 36 13.58 -7.29 6.36
C LEU A 36 14.81 -8.18 6.15
N ASP A 37 14.57 -9.39 5.66
CA ASP A 37 15.63 -10.24 5.12
C ASP A 37 16.43 -9.50 4.02
N PRO A 38 17.76 -9.67 3.91
CA PRO A 38 18.59 -8.93 2.95
C PRO A 38 18.12 -9.01 1.49
N ASP A 39 17.59 -10.15 1.04
CA ASP A 39 17.12 -10.31 -0.34
C ASP A 39 15.76 -9.64 -0.56
N GLU A 40 14.88 -9.65 0.44
CA GLU A 40 13.63 -8.91 0.41
C GLU A 40 13.86 -7.40 0.47
N ALA A 41 14.73 -6.94 1.38
CA ALA A 41 15.15 -5.56 1.52
C ALA A 41 15.74 -5.03 0.21
N ARG A 42 16.63 -5.80 -0.44
CA ARG A 42 17.24 -5.43 -1.72
C ARG A 42 16.18 -5.30 -2.82
N ARG A 43 15.28 -6.27 -2.94
CA ARG A 43 14.20 -6.26 -3.95
C ARG A 43 13.24 -5.09 -3.75
N LEU A 44 12.83 -4.83 -2.52
CA LEU A 44 11.95 -3.70 -2.20
C LEU A 44 12.66 -2.36 -2.49
N ASN A 45 13.89 -2.17 -2.01
CA ASN A 45 14.63 -0.92 -2.24
C ASN A 45 14.95 -0.66 -3.71
N ALA A 46 15.19 -1.70 -4.52
CA ALA A 46 15.34 -1.55 -5.96
C ALA A 46 14.04 -1.04 -6.61
N SER A 47 12.89 -1.61 -6.24
CA SER A 47 11.57 -1.18 -6.72
C SER A 47 11.26 0.25 -6.30
N LEU A 48 11.52 0.62 -5.04
CA LEU A 48 11.29 1.97 -4.53
C LEU A 48 12.19 2.98 -5.25
N SER A 49 13.47 2.68 -5.42
CA SER A 49 14.41 3.54 -6.14
C SER A 49 13.98 3.79 -7.60
N GLN A 50 13.46 2.76 -8.26
CA GLN A 50 12.92 2.89 -9.62
C GLN A 50 11.71 3.82 -9.69
N HIS A 51 10.81 3.77 -8.70
CA HIS A 51 9.67 4.68 -8.66
C HIS A 51 10.10 6.11 -8.29
N LEU A 52 10.96 6.27 -7.28
CA LEU A 52 11.46 7.57 -6.84
C LEU A 52 12.27 8.31 -7.93
N SER A 53 12.96 7.59 -8.80
CA SER A 53 13.67 8.22 -9.92
C SER A 53 12.70 8.88 -10.91
N ARG A 54 11.57 8.25 -11.19
CA ARG A 54 10.49 8.79 -12.04
C ARG A 54 9.76 9.97 -11.39
N ALA A 55 9.70 10.00 -10.05
CA ALA A 55 9.05 11.09 -9.31
C ALA A 55 9.79 12.44 -9.39
N LYS A 56 11.00 12.46 -9.96
CA LYS A 56 11.75 13.71 -10.22
C LYS A 56 11.02 14.60 -11.22
N GLU A 57 10.39 14.00 -12.22
CA GLU A 57 9.56 14.69 -13.21
C GLU A 57 8.20 15.06 -12.57
N PRO A 58 7.81 16.34 -12.55
CA PRO A 58 6.56 16.77 -11.91
C PRO A 58 5.32 16.07 -12.43
N GLU A 59 5.29 15.77 -13.73
CA GLU A 59 4.20 15.10 -14.44
C GLU A 59 4.02 13.62 -14.07
N ASN A 60 5.10 12.96 -13.65
CA ASN A 60 5.08 11.55 -13.24
C ASN A 60 5.07 11.36 -11.72
N ARG A 61 5.12 12.45 -10.95
CA ARG A 61 5.35 12.45 -9.50
C ARG A 61 4.28 11.69 -8.73
N GLU A 62 3.02 12.06 -8.87
CA GLU A 62 1.92 11.45 -8.13
C GLU A 62 1.83 9.95 -8.42
N GLN A 63 1.88 9.57 -9.70
CA GLN A 63 1.81 8.17 -10.12
C GLN A 63 3.00 7.36 -9.58
N ALA A 64 4.19 7.93 -9.59
CA ALA A 64 5.39 7.29 -9.05
C ALA A 64 5.30 7.09 -7.53
N ILE A 65 4.84 8.10 -6.79
CA ILE A 65 4.61 7.99 -5.33
C ILE A 65 3.54 6.94 -5.06
N ARG A 66 2.43 6.96 -5.80
CA ARG A 66 1.36 5.96 -5.68
C ARG A 66 1.89 4.54 -5.84
N LYS A 67 2.68 4.28 -6.89
CA LYS A 67 3.30 2.96 -7.12
C LYS A 67 4.28 2.56 -6.01
N ALA A 68 5.03 3.51 -5.46
CA ALA A 68 5.91 3.25 -4.32
C ALA A 68 5.11 2.87 -3.06
N VAL A 69 4.03 3.58 -2.74
CA VAL A 69 3.14 3.28 -1.62
C VAL A 69 2.44 1.93 -1.81
N GLU A 70 1.95 1.64 -3.02
CA GLU A 70 1.38 0.32 -3.35
C GLU A 70 2.39 -0.81 -3.08
N ARG A 71 3.66 -0.59 -3.40
CA ARG A 71 4.73 -1.56 -3.15
C ARG A 71 5.02 -1.75 -1.66
N ILE A 72 5.02 -0.66 -0.88
CA ILE A 72 5.17 -0.69 0.59
C ILE A 72 4.03 -1.49 1.23
N ASP A 73 2.80 -1.31 0.75
CA ASP A 73 1.59 -2.00 1.24
C ASP A 73 1.68 -3.54 1.12
N GLU A 74 2.58 -4.07 0.29
CA GLU A 74 2.80 -5.52 0.16
C GLU A 74 3.60 -6.12 1.33
N TYR A 75 4.30 -5.30 2.10
CA TYR A 75 5.19 -5.72 3.20
C TYR A 75 4.63 -5.25 4.53
N PRO A 76 3.95 -6.11 5.33
CA PRO A 76 3.21 -5.67 6.53
C PRO A 76 4.05 -4.87 7.53
N ILE A 77 5.28 -5.31 7.81
CA ILE A 77 6.19 -4.65 8.75
C ILE A 77 6.59 -3.26 8.23
N VAL A 78 6.93 -3.16 6.95
CA VAL A 78 7.35 -1.89 6.33
C VAL A 78 6.18 -0.93 6.21
N ARG A 79 4.98 -1.44 5.89
CA ARG A 79 3.73 -0.68 5.86
C ARG A 79 3.42 -0.07 7.21
N GLU A 80 3.55 -0.82 8.30
CA GLU A 80 3.33 -0.32 9.65
C GLU A 80 4.29 0.84 9.97
N ARG A 81 5.59 0.66 9.70
CA ARG A 81 6.60 1.72 9.87
C ARG A 81 6.30 2.95 9.03
N PHE A 82 5.87 2.76 7.79
CA PHE A 82 5.49 3.86 6.92
C PHE A 82 4.30 4.66 7.49
N SER A 83 3.26 3.97 7.99
CA SER A 83 2.12 4.61 8.64
C SER A 83 2.52 5.38 9.90
N GLU A 84 3.38 4.80 10.74
CA GLU A 84 3.92 5.47 11.93
C GLU A 84 4.70 6.73 11.58
N ASN A 85 5.54 6.66 10.54
CA ASN A 85 6.33 7.81 10.10
C ASN A 85 5.45 8.91 9.51
N LEU A 86 4.38 8.54 8.78
CA LEU A 86 3.39 9.51 8.28
C LEU A 86 2.66 10.22 9.40
N ASP A 87 2.16 9.46 10.38
CA ASP A 87 1.40 9.97 11.53
C ASP A 87 2.25 10.94 12.38
N LYS A 88 3.54 10.62 12.57
CA LYS A 88 4.48 11.49 13.30
C LYS A 88 4.92 12.73 12.51
N SER A 89 5.12 12.59 11.20
CA SER A 89 5.81 13.59 10.39
C SER A 89 4.88 14.55 9.65
N THR A 90 3.59 14.22 9.55
CA THR A 90 2.62 15.01 8.79
C THR A 90 1.38 15.29 9.62
N ARG A 91 0.77 16.47 9.41
CA ARG A 91 -0.45 16.87 10.12
C ARG A 91 -1.73 16.48 9.41
N TRP A 92 -1.62 16.02 8.16
CA TRP A 92 -2.76 15.76 7.27
C TRP A 92 -3.10 14.27 7.18
N TYR A 93 -2.23 13.39 7.67
CA TYR A 93 -2.48 11.98 7.81
C TYR A 93 -2.68 11.67 9.30
N SER A 94 -3.65 10.80 9.60
CA SER A 94 -3.79 10.22 10.92
C SER A 94 -3.95 8.71 10.75
N LYS A 95 -3.13 7.95 11.49
CA LYS A 95 -3.20 6.49 11.45
C LYS A 95 -4.61 6.03 11.88
N PRO A 96 -5.28 5.16 11.10
CA PRO A 96 -6.59 4.65 11.50
C PRO A 96 -6.51 3.88 12.83
N ALA A 97 -7.53 4.05 13.67
CA ALA A 97 -7.57 3.50 15.02
C ALA A 97 -7.90 1.99 15.07
N SER A 98 -8.39 1.40 13.99
CA SER A 98 -8.81 0.00 13.93
C SER A 98 -7.67 -0.92 13.47
N GLY A 99 -7.53 -2.06 14.14
CA GLY A 99 -6.61 -3.14 13.77
C GLY A 99 -6.98 -3.88 12.48
N ASP A 100 -7.87 -3.30 11.65
CA ASP A 100 -8.23 -3.85 10.36
C ASP A 100 -7.14 -3.54 9.33
N VAL A 101 -6.89 -4.49 8.43
CA VAL A 101 -5.84 -4.45 7.42
C VAL A 101 -6.23 -3.49 6.27
N VAL A 102 -6.42 -2.21 6.58
CA VAL A 102 -6.76 -1.18 5.58
C VAL A 102 -5.51 -0.83 4.76
N SER A 103 -5.71 -0.58 3.47
CA SER A 103 -4.66 -0.18 2.56
C SER A 103 -4.23 1.27 2.78
N ILE A 104 -2.95 1.51 3.05
CA ILE A 104 -2.44 2.90 3.12
C ILE A 104 -2.54 3.55 1.74
N ALA A 105 -2.32 2.78 0.66
CA ALA A 105 -2.46 3.29 -0.70
C ALA A 105 -3.89 3.78 -0.99
N GLY A 106 -4.91 3.04 -0.55
CA GLY A 106 -6.32 3.43 -0.70
C GLY A 106 -6.76 4.59 0.21
N ASP A 107 -6.07 4.81 1.34
CA ASP A 107 -6.29 5.98 2.19
C ASP A 107 -5.66 7.25 1.58
N LEU A 108 -4.48 7.09 0.96
CA LEU A 108 -3.72 8.19 0.40
C LEU A 108 -4.18 8.59 -1.01
N PHE A 109 -4.65 7.64 -1.81
CA PHE A 109 -5.02 7.89 -3.19
C PHE A 109 -6.42 7.35 -3.44
N ASP A 110 -7.18 8.03 -4.30
CA ASP A 110 -8.41 7.47 -4.85
C ASP A 110 -7.99 6.32 -5.81
N ILE A 111 -7.85 5.12 -5.25
CA ILE A 111 -7.49 3.90 -5.98
C ILE A 111 -8.76 3.08 -6.16
N GLU A 112 -9.16 2.82 -7.40
CA GLU A 112 -10.13 1.78 -7.67
C GLU A 112 -9.60 0.46 -7.13
N PRO A 113 -10.33 -0.22 -6.24
CA PRO A 113 -9.89 -1.51 -5.76
C PRO A 113 -9.70 -2.41 -6.98
N GLY A 114 -8.50 -2.94 -7.17
CA GLY A 114 -8.25 -3.94 -8.21
C GLY A 114 -9.15 -5.17 -8.02
N ILE A 115 -9.00 -6.22 -8.83
CA ILE A 115 -9.92 -7.36 -8.76
C ILE A 115 -9.91 -8.00 -7.35
N LEU A 116 -11.06 -8.07 -6.69
CA LEU A 116 -11.17 -8.71 -5.37
C LEU A 116 -10.86 -10.20 -5.52
N MET A 117 -9.83 -10.66 -4.83
CA MET A 117 -9.47 -12.07 -4.75
C MET A 117 -9.94 -12.64 -3.42
N VAL A 118 -10.45 -13.85 -3.44
CA VAL A 118 -11.05 -14.53 -2.28
C VAL A 118 -10.42 -15.91 -2.12
N CYS A 119 -10.48 -16.44 -0.90
CA CYS A 119 -10.10 -17.83 -0.66
C CYS A 119 -11.10 -18.76 -1.36
N PRO A 120 -10.64 -19.79 -2.08
CA PRO A 120 -11.52 -20.73 -2.77
C PRO A 120 -12.36 -21.59 -1.80
N ASP A 121 -11.83 -21.89 -0.61
CA ASP A 121 -12.51 -22.74 0.39
C ASP A 121 -13.56 -21.98 1.19
N ASP A 122 -13.26 -20.72 1.53
CA ASP A 122 -14.20 -19.82 2.20
C ASP A 122 -13.98 -18.38 1.73
N PRO A 123 -14.83 -17.88 0.82
CA PRO A 123 -14.72 -16.52 0.29
C PRO A 123 -14.85 -15.43 1.34
N ASN A 124 -15.51 -15.68 2.48
CA ASN A 124 -15.75 -14.68 3.52
C ASN A 124 -14.62 -14.63 4.55
N HIS A 125 -13.88 -15.71 4.71
CA HIS A 125 -12.83 -15.81 5.71
C HIS A 125 -11.55 -15.03 5.33
N TYR A 126 -11.21 -14.96 4.04
CA TYR A 126 -10.04 -14.19 3.60
C TYR A 126 -10.23 -13.60 2.21
N GLN A 127 -10.20 -12.27 2.14
CA GLN A 127 -10.39 -11.48 0.92
C GLN A 127 -9.28 -10.45 0.77
N ARG A 128 -8.79 -10.24 -0.46
CA ARG A 128 -7.77 -9.25 -0.76
C ARG A 128 -7.84 -8.78 -2.21
N TYR A 129 -7.86 -7.48 -2.43
CA TYR A 129 -7.81 -6.90 -3.77
C TYR A 129 -6.45 -7.12 -4.45
N ARG A 130 -6.46 -7.67 -5.67
CA ARG A 130 -5.29 -7.85 -6.54
C ARG A 130 -4.93 -6.55 -7.22
N ARG A 131 -3.76 -6.01 -6.89
CA ARG A 131 -3.29 -4.71 -7.39
C ARG A 131 -2.42 -4.79 -8.63
N ASN A 132 -1.91 -5.98 -8.94
CA ASN A 132 -1.12 -6.24 -10.14
C ASN A 132 -1.49 -7.62 -10.72
N ALA A 133 -1.59 -7.72 -12.05
CA ALA A 133 -1.87 -8.97 -12.75
C ALA A 133 -0.89 -10.11 -12.41
N ARG A 134 0.35 -9.79 -12.01
CA ARG A 134 1.38 -10.78 -11.62
C ARG A 134 1.37 -11.12 -10.13
N GLN A 135 0.57 -10.44 -9.31
CA GLN A 135 0.52 -10.65 -7.87
C GLN A 135 -0.11 -12.01 -7.58
N LYS A 136 0.68 -12.92 -7.00
CA LYS A 136 0.21 -14.23 -6.52
C LYS A 136 -0.18 -14.06 -5.05
N LEU A 137 -1.49 -13.98 -4.81
CA LEU A 137 -2.03 -13.92 -3.46
C LEU A 137 -2.38 -15.33 -2.99
N SER A 138 -2.07 -15.65 -1.75
CA SER A 138 -2.45 -16.91 -1.10
C SER A 138 -3.21 -16.65 0.18
N CYS A 139 -4.12 -17.56 0.53
CA CYS A 139 -4.79 -17.58 1.82
C CYS A 139 -3.78 -17.98 2.90
N PRO A 140 -3.66 -17.26 4.03
CA PRO A 140 -2.73 -17.61 5.09
C PRO A 140 -3.19 -18.84 5.90
N HIS A 141 -4.49 -19.17 5.87
CA HIS A 141 -5.04 -20.31 6.59
C HIS A 141 -4.97 -21.61 5.79
N HIS A 142 -5.39 -21.59 4.53
CA HIS A 142 -5.43 -22.79 3.69
C HIS A 142 -4.23 -22.91 2.73
N HIS A 143 -3.38 -21.88 2.65
CA HIS A 143 -2.22 -21.80 1.76
C HIS A 143 -2.52 -21.96 0.25
N HIS A 144 -3.80 -21.98 -0.14
CA HIS A 144 -4.23 -21.95 -1.54
C HIS A 144 -4.07 -20.57 -2.16
N ARG A 145 -3.88 -20.53 -3.49
CA ARG A 145 -3.93 -19.27 -4.23
C ARG A 145 -5.34 -18.71 -4.19
N LEU A 146 -5.44 -17.41 -3.92
CA LEU A 146 -6.73 -16.71 -4.01
C LEU A 146 -7.19 -16.66 -5.47
N ILE A 147 -8.50 -16.74 -5.66
CA ILE A 147 -9.17 -16.66 -6.96
C ILE A 147 -9.99 -15.37 -7.05
N PRO A 148 -10.25 -14.82 -8.25
CA PRO A 148 -11.16 -13.69 -8.41
C PRO A 148 -12.55 -13.99 -7.84
N SER A 149 -13.14 -13.03 -7.13
CA SER A 149 -14.53 -13.12 -6.65
C SER A 149 -15.54 -13.30 -7.78
N SER A 150 -15.25 -12.81 -8.98
CA SER A 150 -16.06 -13.00 -10.19
C SER A 150 -16.12 -14.44 -10.69
N ASP A 151 -15.15 -15.28 -10.30
CA ASP A 151 -15.06 -16.68 -10.77
C ASP A 151 -15.93 -17.62 -9.91
N GLN A 152 -16.66 -17.08 -8.94
CA GLN A 152 -17.60 -17.81 -8.06
C GLN A 152 -18.98 -18.02 -8.70
N GLU A 153 -19.31 -17.38 -9.83
CA GLU A 153 -20.61 -17.51 -10.52
C GLU A 153 -20.65 -18.68 -11.53
N SER A 154 -19.80 -19.68 -11.38
CA SER A 154 -19.78 -20.85 -12.27
C SER A 154 -19.68 -22.16 -11.51
N THR A 155 -20.66 -22.45 -10.64
CA THR A 155 -21.02 -23.83 -10.27
C THR A 155 -22.50 -23.89 -9.90
#